data_AF-A0A5N6U9X8-F1
#
_entry.id   AF-A0A5N6U9X8-F1
#
_cell.length_a   1.000
_cell.length_b   1.000
_cell.length_c   1.000
_cell.angle_alpha   90.00
_cell.angle_beta   90.00
_cell.angle_gamma   90.00
#
_symmetry.space_group_name_H-M   'P 1'
#
loop_
_entity.id
_entity.type
_entity.pdbx_description
1 polymer ?
#
loop_
_entity_poly.entity_id
_entity_poly.type
_entity_poly.pdbx_seq_one_letter_code
_entity_poly.pdbx_strand_id
1 'polypeptide(L)'
;MFSTARRRVLDGLNRRYIYGRLPLLHSIIFLIEMVAAMRLATKFNSYYAEKPVLTTMVTNAILGGIADTVAQLITAFKTRPVRREYESSDLISIEIHDLDKEKPPALGELGQARNLPPVFDFERLTRFMSYGFFMAPIQFHWFGFLSRAFPLTKKNPTIPALKRVAVDQFIFAPFGLVCFFTFMTIAEGGGRRALTRKFQDVYLPTLKANFVLWPAVQILNFRVVPIQFQIPFVSSIGIAWTAYLSLTNSSEDD
;
A
#
# COMPACT_ATOMS: atom_id res chain seq x y z
N MET A 1 2.52 -5.68 31.00
CA MET A 1 1.59 -6.82 31.06
C MET A 1 0.59 -6.83 29.89
N PHE A 2 -0.05 -5.71 29.54
CA PHE A 2 -0.99 -5.62 28.39
C PHE A 2 -0.38 -5.93 27.01
N SER A 3 0.91 -5.64 26.79
CA SER A 3 1.58 -5.89 25.52
C SER A 3 1.74 -7.37 25.20
N THR A 4 2.03 -8.22 26.19
CA THR A 4 2.27 -9.66 26.02
C THR A 4 0.99 -10.44 25.72
N ALA A 5 -0.14 -10.01 26.29
CA ALA A 5 -1.45 -10.59 25.99
C ALA A 5 -1.92 -10.20 24.58
N ARG A 6 -1.77 -8.92 24.19
CA ARG A 6 -2.07 -8.43 22.84
C ARG A 6 -1.23 -9.15 21.78
N ARG A 7 0.07 -9.33 22.02
CA ARG A 7 0.97 -10.07 21.11
C ARG A 7 0.47 -11.50 20.91
N ARG A 8 0.18 -12.24 21.99
CA ARG A 8 -0.35 -13.61 21.91
C ARG A 8 -1.65 -13.71 21.11
N VAL A 9 -2.55 -12.74 21.26
CA VAL A 9 -3.81 -12.69 20.47
C VAL A 9 -3.53 -12.43 18.99
N LEU A 10 -2.67 -11.46 18.67
CA LEU A 10 -2.27 -11.15 17.29
C LEU A 10 -1.56 -12.34 16.63
N ASP A 11 -0.64 -12.98 17.35
CA ASP A 11 0.08 -14.17 16.91
C ASP A 11 -0.89 -15.34 16.68
N GLY A 12 -1.88 -15.50 17.56
CA GLY A 12 -2.94 -16.49 17.41
C GLY A 12 -3.84 -16.24 16.20
N LEU A 13 -4.20 -14.98 15.91
CA LEU A 13 -4.98 -14.60 14.74
C LEU A 13 -4.18 -14.75 13.44
N ASN A 14 -2.88 -14.44 13.46
CA ASN A 14 -2.01 -14.56 12.29
C ASN A 14 -1.77 -16.02 11.87
N ARG A 15 -1.87 -16.97 12.82
CA ARG A 15 -1.78 -18.42 12.56
C ARG A 15 -3.04 -19.02 11.95
N ARG A 16 -4.19 -18.33 12.03
CA ARG A 16 -5.47 -18.83 11.52
C ARG A 16 -5.72 -18.36 10.09
N TYR A 17 -6.29 -19.24 9.29
CA TYR A 17 -6.62 -18.97 7.89
C TYR A 17 -8.09 -19.25 7.62
N ILE A 18 -8.73 -18.35 6.88
CA ILE A 18 -10.09 -18.55 6.35
C ILE A 18 -9.98 -19.36 5.06
N TYR A 19 -10.77 -20.43 4.95
CA TYR A 19 -10.74 -21.41 3.85
C TYR A 19 -9.34 -21.96 3.52
N GLY A 20 -8.46 -21.96 4.53
CA GLY A 20 -7.06 -22.33 4.37
C GLY A 20 -6.39 -21.55 3.25
N ARG A 21 -6.74 -20.28 2.99
CA ARG A 21 -6.14 -19.43 1.94
C ARG A 21 -5.90 -17.99 2.37
N LEU A 22 -6.82 -17.40 3.13
CA LEU A 22 -6.76 -16.01 3.56
C LEU A 22 -6.26 -15.90 5.01
N PRO A 23 -5.17 -15.16 5.30
CA PRO A 23 -4.75 -14.90 6.68
C PRO A 23 -5.86 -14.15 7.44
N LEU A 24 -6.32 -14.72 8.56
CA LEU A 24 -7.48 -14.20 9.30
C LEU A 24 -7.24 -12.76 9.78
N LEU A 25 -6.03 -12.46 10.28
CA LEU A 25 -5.69 -11.11 10.75
C LEU A 25 -5.79 -10.05 9.64
N HIS A 26 -5.29 -10.35 8.44
CA HIS A 26 -5.35 -9.44 7.30
C HIS A 26 -6.80 -9.20 6.88
N SER A 27 -7.62 -10.25 6.85
CA SER A 27 -9.05 -10.14 6.53
C SER A 27 -9.84 -9.32 7.55
N ILE A 28 -9.55 -9.48 8.86
CA ILE A 28 -10.21 -8.68 9.91
C ILE A 28 -9.85 -7.20 9.75
N ILE A 29 -8.57 -6.87 9.55
CA ILE A 29 -8.12 -5.49 9.38
C ILE A 29 -8.76 -4.88 8.13
N PHE A 30 -8.73 -5.59 7.00
CA PHE A 30 -9.37 -5.16 5.77
C PHE A 30 -10.87 -4.87 5.97
N LEU A 31 -11.60 -5.73 6.68
CA LEU A 31 -13.03 -5.50 6.95
C LEU A 31 -13.26 -4.24 7.81
N ILE A 32 -12.41 -4.00 8.82
CA ILE A 32 -12.50 -2.79 9.64
C ILE A 32 -12.29 -1.53 8.79
N GLU A 33 -11.26 -1.55 7.92
CA GLU A 33 -10.97 -0.45 7.01
C GLU A 33 -12.11 -0.21 6.01
N MET A 34 -12.70 -1.28 5.46
CA MET A 34 -13.84 -1.18 4.56
C MET A 34 -15.08 -0.61 5.25
N VAL A 35 -15.35 -0.97 6.50
CA VAL A 35 -16.44 -0.37 7.29
C VAL A 35 -16.18 1.11 7.55
N ALA A 36 -14.94 1.49 7.87
CA ALA A 36 -14.56 2.88 8.07
C ALA A 36 -14.72 3.70 6.77
N ALA A 37 -14.23 3.17 5.64
CA ALA A 37 -14.37 3.77 4.32
C ALA A 37 -15.84 3.93 3.91
N MET A 38 -16.68 2.91 4.12
CA MET A 38 -18.10 2.95 3.80
C MET A 38 -18.83 4.01 4.62
N ARG A 39 -18.58 4.06 5.94
CA ARG A 39 -19.15 5.11 6.81
C ARG A 39 -18.73 6.50 6.34
N LEU A 40 -17.45 6.67 6.01
CA LEU A 40 -16.94 7.94 5.51
C LEU A 40 -17.58 8.33 4.18
N ALA A 41 -17.73 7.39 3.24
CA ALA A 41 -18.35 7.60 1.94
C ALA A 41 -19.80 8.08 2.07
N THR A 42 -20.60 7.46 2.96
CA THR A 42 -22.01 7.85 3.16
C THR A 42 -22.20 9.28 3.66
N LYS A 43 -21.21 9.83 4.38
CA LYS A 43 -21.24 11.18 4.95
C LYS A 43 -20.24 12.13 4.30
N PHE A 44 -19.59 11.71 3.22
CA PHE A 44 -18.45 12.42 2.63
C PHE A 44 -18.82 13.84 2.23
N ASN A 45 -19.95 14.02 1.53
CA ASN A 45 -20.38 15.35 1.06
C ASN A 45 -20.62 16.32 2.22
N SER A 46 -21.22 15.86 3.32
CA SER A 46 -21.48 16.68 4.51
C SER A 46 -20.17 17.09 5.19
N TYR A 47 -19.26 16.14 5.41
CA TYR A 47 -17.97 16.43 6.03
C TYR A 47 -17.09 17.31 5.13
N TYR A 48 -17.11 17.07 3.82
CA TYR A 48 -16.36 17.87 2.87
C TYR A 48 -16.88 19.31 2.80
N ALA A 49 -18.19 19.52 2.91
CA ALA A 49 -18.77 20.87 2.93
C ALA A 49 -18.33 21.68 4.16
N GLU A 50 -18.22 21.05 5.33
CA GLU A 50 -17.80 21.71 6.57
C GLU A 50 -16.27 21.88 6.65
N LYS A 51 -15.53 20.80 6.36
CA LYS A 51 -14.08 20.70 6.55
C LYS A 51 -13.45 19.95 5.36
N PRO A 52 -13.28 20.62 4.21
CA PRO A 52 -12.86 19.96 2.97
C PRO A 52 -11.46 19.35 3.06
N VAL A 53 -10.50 20.08 3.63
CA VAL A 53 -9.11 19.61 3.76
C VAL A 53 -9.03 18.41 4.70
N LEU A 54 -9.58 18.53 5.92
CA LEU A 54 -9.55 17.45 6.91
C LEU A 54 -10.26 16.19 6.41
N THR A 55 -11.42 16.34 5.75
CA THR A 55 -12.15 15.21 5.17
C THR A 55 -11.31 14.49 4.14
N THR A 56 -10.61 15.23 3.29
CA THR A 56 -9.70 14.67 2.29
C THR A 56 -8.53 13.95 2.96
N MET A 57 -7.95 14.53 4.02
CA MET A 57 -6.86 13.90 4.78
C MET A 57 -7.26 12.56 5.39
N VAL A 58 -8.39 12.51 6.09
CA VAL A 58 -8.91 11.28 6.71
C VAL A 58 -9.27 10.24 5.65
N THR A 59 -9.91 10.68 4.55
CA THR A 59 -10.24 9.79 3.43
C THR A 59 -9.00 9.17 2.83
N ASN A 60 -7.96 9.97 2.59
CA ASN A 60 -6.72 9.51 1.98
C ASN A 60 -5.93 8.59 2.92
N ALA A 61 -5.98 8.83 4.23
CA ALA A 61 -5.39 7.94 5.22
C ALA A 61 -6.04 6.55 5.21
N ILE A 62 -7.39 6.48 5.18
CA ILE A 62 -8.12 5.21 5.14
C ILE A 62 -7.87 4.48 3.81
N LEU A 63 -7.91 5.17 2.67
CA LEU A 63 -7.63 4.57 1.37
C LEU A 63 -6.17 4.09 1.26
N GLY A 64 -5.23 4.83 1.84
CA GLY A 64 -3.83 4.40 1.96
C GLY A 64 -3.66 3.15 2.82
N GLY A 65 -4.42 3.04 3.91
CA GLY A 65 -4.45 1.83 4.73
C GLY A 65 -4.97 0.61 3.95
N ILE A 66 -6.10 0.78 3.25
CA ILE A 66 -6.66 -0.26 2.38
C ILE A 66 -5.67 -0.68 1.30
N ALA A 67 -4.99 0.27 0.66
CA ALA A 67 -3.97 -0.01 -0.36
C ALA A 67 -2.86 -0.91 0.19
N ASP A 68 -2.39 -0.61 1.39
CA ASP A 68 -1.35 -1.37 2.04
C ASP A 68 -1.82 -2.76 2.49
N THR A 69 -2.98 -2.84 3.14
CA THR A 69 -3.60 -4.11 3.56
C THR A 69 -3.81 -5.05 2.37
N VAL A 70 -4.26 -4.53 1.22
CA VAL A 70 -4.39 -5.31 -0.02
C VAL A 70 -3.02 -5.80 -0.52
N ALA A 71 -2.00 -4.95 -0.51
CA ALA A 71 -0.65 -5.35 -0.91
C ALA A 71 -0.08 -6.45 0.01
N GLN A 72 -0.19 -6.29 1.34
CA GLN A 72 0.23 -7.30 2.30
C GLN A 72 -0.53 -8.62 2.11
N LEU A 73 -1.84 -8.55 1.84
CA LEU A 73 -2.66 -9.72 1.57
C LEU A 73 -2.17 -10.47 0.33
N ILE A 74 -1.88 -9.76 -0.77
CA ILE A 74 -1.35 -10.35 -2.01
C ILE A 74 0.00 -11.01 -1.77
N THR A 75 0.90 -10.37 -1.02
CA THR A 75 2.21 -10.95 -0.67
C THR A 75 2.06 -12.22 0.18
N ALA A 76 1.14 -12.22 1.15
CA ALA A 76 0.84 -13.40 1.96
C ALA A 76 0.25 -14.56 1.12
N PHE A 77 -0.48 -14.26 0.05
CA PHE A 77 -0.96 -15.26 -0.90
C PHE A 77 0.16 -15.86 -1.75
N LYS A 78 1.06 -15.03 -2.28
CA LYS A 78 2.15 -15.45 -3.19
C LYS A 78 3.25 -16.26 -2.50
N THR A 79 3.62 -15.90 -1.27
CA THR A 79 4.71 -16.57 -0.53
C THR A 79 4.34 -17.98 -0.05
N ARG A 80 3.07 -18.39 -0.21
CA ARG A 80 2.56 -19.67 0.28
C ARG A 80 2.83 -20.91 -0.61
N PRO A 81 2.61 -20.89 -1.94
CA PRO A 81 2.92 -22.06 -2.80
C PRO A 81 4.39 -22.48 -2.69
N VAL A 82 5.33 -21.53 -2.75
CA VAL A 82 6.78 -21.76 -2.57
C VAL A 82 7.08 -22.48 -1.25
N ARG A 83 6.33 -22.14 -0.20
CA ARG A 83 6.50 -22.72 1.13
C ARG A 83 5.90 -24.13 1.28
N ARG A 84 4.78 -24.43 0.61
CA ARG A 84 4.15 -25.76 0.69
C ARG A 84 5.02 -26.84 0.05
N GLU A 85 5.76 -26.45 -0.99
CA GLU A 85 6.76 -27.28 -1.65
C GLU A 85 7.95 -27.56 -0.72
N TYR A 86 8.45 -26.52 -0.02
CA TYR A 86 9.52 -26.65 0.99
C TYR A 86 9.11 -27.47 2.23
N GLU A 87 7.90 -27.26 2.77
CA GLU A 87 7.37 -28.08 3.89
C GLU A 87 7.22 -29.55 3.49
N SER A 88 6.90 -29.86 2.23
CA SER A 88 6.83 -31.24 1.75
C SER A 88 8.20 -31.91 1.59
N SER A 89 9.23 -31.16 1.16
CA SER A 89 10.60 -31.66 1.07
C SER A 89 11.28 -31.76 2.44
N ASP A 90 10.98 -30.85 3.37
CA ASP A 90 11.49 -30.88 4.74
C ASP A 90 10.85 -32.02 5.55
N LEU A 91 9.56 -32.33 5.34
CA LEU A 91 8.95 -33.50 5.98
C LEU A 91 9.62 -34.81 5.54
N ILE A 92 9.99 -34.93 4.25
CA ILE A 92 10.70 -36.10 3.73
C ILE A 92 12.16 -36.12 4.25
N SER A 93 12.82 -34.98 4.40
CA SER A 93 14.20 -34.91 4.92
C SER A 93 14.28 -35.15 6.43
N ILE A 94 13.28 -34.72 7.20
CA ILE A 94 13.15 -34.98 8.64
C ILE A 94 12.90 -36.49 8.87
N GLU A 95 12.01 -37.13 8.08
CA GLU A 95 11.74 -38.57 8.21
C GLU A 95 12.95 -39.44 7.86
N ILE A 96 13.82 -39.01 6.93
CA ILE A 96 15.07 -39.72 6.58
C ILE A 96 16.19 -39.46 7.62
N HIS A 97 16.21 -38.29 8.29
CA HIS A 97 17.27 -37.92 9.25
C HIS A 97 16.99 -38.35 10.69
N ASP A 98 15.73 -38.68 11.03
CA ASP A 98 15.34 -39.14 12.38
C ASP A 98 15.49 -40.67 12.60
N LEU A 99 15.85 -41.44 11.57
CA LEU A 99 16.17 -42.87 11.72
C LEU A 99 17.59 -43.13 12.23
N ASP A 100 18.45 -42.11 12.34
CA ASP A 100 19.89 -42.28 12.61
C ASP A 100 20.43 -41.44 13.79
N LYS A 101 19.56 -40.81 14.60
CA LYS A 101 20.01 -39.95 15.72
C LYS A 101 19.46 -40.32 17.09
N GLU A 102 20.35 -40.87 17.93
CA GLU A 102 20.12 -41.25 19.33
C GLU A 102 20.14 -40.08 20.36
N LYS A 103 20.00 -38.80 19.95
CA LYS A 103 20.06 -37.68 20.91
C LYS A 103 19.03 -36.58 20.65
N PRO A 104 18.27 -36.15 21.68
CA PRO A 104 17.29 -35.08 21.51
C PRO A 104 17.98 -33.74 21.24
N PRO A 105 17.40 -32.88 20.38
CA PRO A 105 18.02 -31.62 19.97
C PRO A 105 18.11 -30.62 21.13
N ALA A 106 19.23 -29.89 21.18
CA ALA A 106 19.50 -28.91 22.21
C ALA A 106 18.66 -27.63 22.04
N LEU A 107 18.32 -26.99 23.17
CA LEU A 107 17.46 -25.80 23.31
C LEU A 107 17.86 -24.56 22.47
N GLY A 108 19.01 -24.60 21.78
CA GLY A 108 19.53 -23.56 20.89
C GLY A 108 19.22 -23.75 19.40
N GLU A 109 18.71 -24.91 18.97
CA GLU A 109 18.26 -25.13 17.58
C GLU A 109 16.85 -24.56 17.29
N LEU A 110 16.33 -23.74 18.21
CA LEU A 110 15.18 -22.85 17.97
C LEU A 110 15.55 -21.66 17.07
N GLY A 111 16.40 -21.87 16.06
CA GLY A 111 16.56 -21.01 14.87
C GLY A 111 15.33 -21.02 13.96
N GLN A 112 14.18 -21.46 14.49
CA GLN A 112 12.88 -21.62 13.86
C GLN A 112 12.17 -20.27 13.65
N ALA A 113 12.91 -19.27 13.16
CA ALA A 113 12.41 -17.93 12.84
C ALA A 113 12.35 -17.64 11.32
N ARG A 114 12.65 -18.62 10.46
CA ARG A 114 12.53 -18.48 8.99
C ARG A 114 11.22 -19.00 8.40
N ASN A 115 10.44 -19.76 9.16
CA ASN A 115 9.24 -20.46 8.67
C ASN A 115 7.96 -20.03 9.40
N LEU A 116 7.67 -18.73 9.49
CA LEU A 116 6.35 -18.22 9.92
C LEU A 116 5.73 -17.40 8.78
N PRO A 117 4.40 -17.45 8.57
CA PRO A 117 3.77 -16.62 7.54
C PRO A 117 4.08 -15.14 7.80
N PRO A 118 4.22 -14.29 6.75
CA PRO A 118 4.52 -12.88 6.94
C PRO A 118 3.48 -12.30 7.89
N VAL A 119 3.94 -11.85 9.05
CA VAL A 119 3.09 -11.25 10.07
C VAL A 119 2.58 -9.93 9.51
N PHE A 120 1.31 -9.61 9.78
CA PHE A 120 0.77 -8.32 9.37
C PHE A 120 1.65 -7.17 9.89
N ASP A 121 2.16 -6.37 8.97
CA ASP A 121 3.05 -5.26 9.26
C ASP A 121 2.23 -4.01 9.57
N PHE A 122 1.93 -3.83 10.86
CA PHE A 122 1.24 -2.64 11.36
C PHE A 122 2.06 -1.37 11.17
N GLU A 123 3.38 -1.45 11.17
CA GLU A 123 4.23 -0.28 11.00
C GLU A 123 4.12 0.21 9.56
N ARG A 124 4.24 -0.69 8.58
CA ARG A 124 4.00 -0.39 7.15
C ARG A 124 2.60 0.18 6.92
N LEU A 125 1.56 -0.41 7.54
CA LEU A 125 0.21 0.13 7.47
C LEU A 125 0.16 1.59 7.93
N THR A 126 0.71 1.88 9.12
CA THR A 126 0.70 3.24 9.67
C THR A 126 1.51 4.24 8.81
N ARG A 127 2.59 3.80 8.16
CA ARG A 127 3.37 4.63 7.21
C ARG A 127 2.52 5.00 5.99
N PHE A 128 1.80 4.06 5.38
CA PHE A 128 0.92 4.35 4.25
C PHE A 128 -0.25 5.29 4.64
N MET A 129 -0.88 5.04 5.79
CA MET A 129 -1.95 5.90 6.29
C MET A 129 -1.46 7.32 6.58
N SER A 130 -0.28 7.46 7.22
CA SER A 130 0.30 8.76 7.54
C SER A 130 0.77 9.52 6.30
N TYR A 131 1.41 8.85 5.34
CA TYR A 131 1.73 9.45 4.05
C TYR A 131 0.48 10.00 3.37
N GLY A 132 -0.59 9.20 3.29
CA GLY A 132 -1.86 9.63 2.72
C GLY A 132 -2.44 10.86 3.45
N PHE A 133 -2.42 10.83 4.78
CA PHE A 133 -2.90 11.93 5.62
C PHE A 133 -2.14 13.25 5.36
N PHE A 134 -0.81 13.21 5.28
CA PHE A 134 0.04 14.40 5.12
C PHE A 134 0.15 14.88 3.68
N MET A 135 0.02 14.00 2.68
CA MET A 135 0.05 14.41 1.26
C MET A 135 -1.29 14.96 0.78
N ALA A 136 -2.41 14.61 1.43
CA ALA A 136 -3.73 15.05 1.03
C ALA A 136 -3.90 16.58 0.96
N PRO A 137 -3.40 17.41 1.91
CA PRO A 137 -3.48 18.87 1.78
C PRO A 137 -2.67 19.38 0.59
N ILE A 138 -1.50 18.81 0.32
CA ILE A 138 -0.66 19.21 -0.81
C ILE A 138 -1.41 18.92 -2.12
N GLN A 139 -1.97 17.72 -2.26
CA GLN A 139 -2.81 17.33 -3.40
C GLN A 139 -4.06 18.21 -3.53
N PHE A 140 -4.72 18.54 -2.43
CA PHE A 140 -5.90 19.39 -2.40
C PHE A 140 -5.63 20.78 -2.99
N HIS A 141 -4.55 21.42 -2.54
CA HIS A 141 -4.16 22.73 -3.05
C HIS A 141 -3.68 22.64 -4.50
N TRP A 142 -2.96 21.57 -4.87
CA TRP A 142 -2.49 21.33 -6.23
C TRP A 142 -3.65 21.17 -7.23
N PHE A 143 -4.65 20.34 -6.91
CA PHE A 143 -5.80 20.15 -7.80
C PHE A 143 -6.68 21.40 -7.87
N GLY A 144 -6.79 22.14 -6.75
CA GLY A 144 -7.41 23.46 -6.73
C GLY A 144 -6.68 24.45 -7.64
N PHE A 145 -5.35 24.48 -7.60
CA PHE A 145 -4.52 25.30 -8.48
C PHE A 145 -4.70 24.92 -9.95
N LEU A 146 -4.58 23.64 -10.31
CA LEU A 146 -4.79 23.17 -11.68
C LEU A 146 -6.18 23.51 -12.19
N SER A 147 -7.19 23.45 -11.31
CA SER A 147 -8.55 23.79 -11.70
C SER A 147 -8.75 25.27 -11.98
N ARG A 148 -8.05 26.15 -11.26
CA ARG A 148 -8.06 27.60 -11.46
C ARG A 148 -7.21 28.03 -12.65
N ALA A 149 -6.04 27.43 -12.82
CA ALA A 149 -5.11 27.74 -13.91
C ALA A 149 -5.64 27.29 -15.29
N PHE A 150 -6.36 26.15 -15.33
CA PHE A 150 -6.91 25.58 -16.55
C PHE A 150 -8.40 25.31 -16.40
N PRO A 151 -9.27 26.33 -16.36
CA PRO A 151 -10.71 26.14 -16.18
C PRO A 151 -11.31 25.34 -17.34
N LEU A 152 -12.24 24.42 -17.01
CA LEU A 152 -12.94 23.63 -18.03
C LEU A 152 -13.99 24.52 -18.72
N THR A 153 -13.82 24.73 -20.02
CA THR A 153 -14.75 25.53 -20.82
C THR A 153 -15.75 24.61 -21.54
N LYS A 154 -17.04 24.97 -21.54
CA LYS A 154 -18.11 24.20 -22.20
C LYS A 154 -17.86 23.94 -23.70
N LYS A 155 -17.15 24.84 -24.39
CA LYS A 155 -16.86 24.72 -25.82
C LYS A 155 -15.77 23.69 -26.13
N ASN A 156 -14.77 23.51 -25.27
CA ASN A 156 -13.64 22.59 -25.47
C ASN A 156 -13.10 22.08 -24.12
N PRO A 157 -13.78 21.14 -23.44
CA PRO A 157 -13.35 20.65 -22.13
C PRO A 157 -12.09 19.76 -22.19
N THR A 158 -11.76 19.24 -23.38
CA THR A 158 -10.61 18.35 -23.63
C THR A 158 -9.26 19.02 -23.46
N ILE A 159 -9.08 20.21 -24.06
CA ILE A 159 -7.78 20.90 -24.07
C ILE A 159 -7.35 21.32 -22.65
N PRO A 160 -8.20 21.95 -21.83
CA PRO A 160 -7.83 22.28 -20.46
C PRO A 160 -7.56 21.02 -19.62
N ALA A 161 -8.33 19.94 -19.80
CA ALA A 161 -8.07 18.67 -19.12
C ALA A 161 -6.70 18.10 -19.49
N LEU A 162 -6.34 18.07 -20.77
CA LEU A 162 -5.01 17.62 -21.22
C LEU A 162 -3.88 18.50 -20.67
N LYS A 163 -4.08 19.82 -20.58
CA LYS A 163 -3.11 20.73 -19.93
C LYS A 163 -2.93 20.40 -18.45
N ARG A 164 -4.02 20.16 -17.72
CA ARG A 164 -3.96 19.73 -16.31
C ARG A 164 -3.16 18.43 -16.17
N VAL A 165 -3.44 17.45 -17.03
CA VAL A 165 -2.71 16.17 -17.04
C VAL A 165 -1.24 16.38 -17.34
N ALA A 166 -0.89 17.16 -18.36
CA ALA A 166 0.51 17.42 -18.70
C ALA A 166 1.26 18.06 -17.52
N VAL A 167 0.69 19.10 -16.90
CA VAL A 167 1.31 19.78 -15.76
C VAL A 167 1.40 18.84 -14.54
N ASP A 168 0.37 18.04 -14.30
CA ASP A 168 0.38 17.03 -13.23
C ASP A 168 1.48 15.97 -13.46
N GLN A 169 1.58 15.44 -14.68
CA GLN A 169 2.53 14.38 -15.01
C GLN A 169 3.98 14.88 -15.06
N PHE A 170 4.25 16.10 -15.54
CA PHE A 170 5.62 16.60 -15.64
C PHE A 170 6.14 17.27 -14.37
N ILE A 171 5.25 17.76 -13.49
CA ILE A 171 5.64 18.45 -12.26
C ILE A 171 5.31 17.62 -11.04
N PHE A 172 4.04 17.26 -10.88
CA PHE A 172 3.57 16.64 -9.65
C PHE A 172 3.92 15.16 -9.54
N ALA A 173 3.89 14.39 -10.63
CA ALA A 173 4.24 12.97 -10.57
C ALA A 173 5.71 12.72 -10.15
N PRO A 174 6.73 13.38 -10.74
CA PRO A 174 8.12 13.25 -10.28
C PRO A 174 8.29 13.69 -8.83
N PHE A 175 7.72 14.85 -8.47
CA PHE A 175 7.77 15.38 -7.11
C PHE A 175 7.10 14.45 -6.10
N GLY A 176 5.91 13.95 -6.41
CA GLY A 176 5.13 13.04 -5.58
C GLY A 176 5.84 11.72 -5.34
N LEU A 177 6.46 11.15 -6.38
CA LEU A 177 7.29 9.94 -6.26
C LEU A 177 8.53 10.19 -5.38
N VAL A 178 9.22 11.32 -5.55
CA VAL A 178 10.35 11.72 -4.69
C VAL A 178 9.91 11.81 -3.23
N CYS A 179 8.79 12.47 -2.95
CA CYS A 179 8.21 12.58 -1.62
C CYS A 179 7.84 11.21 -1.05
N PHE A 180 7.23 10.34 -1.85
CA PHE A 180 6.87 8.98 -1.44
C PHE A 180 8.09 8.16 -1.04
N PHE A 181 9.09 8.03 -1.91
CA PHE A 181 10.28 7.24 -1.62
C PHE A 181 11.07 7.80 -0.45
N THR A 182 11.18 9.13 -0.34
CA THR A 182 11.83 9.79 0.79
C THR A 182 11.09 9.51 2.10
N PHE A 183 9.77 9.72 2.14
CA PHE A 183 8.97 9.47 3.33
C PHE A 183 9.03 8.02 3.76
N MET A 184 8.82 7.09 2.84
CA MET A 184 8.85 5.65 3.13
C MET A 184 10.21 5.21 3.63
N THR A 185 11.31 5.66 3.01
CA THR A 185 12.66 5.30 3.43
C THR A 185 12.99 5.82 4.82
N ILE A 186 12.64 7.08 5.12
CA ILE A 186 12.87 7.66 6.45
C ILE A 186 12.02 6.94 7.51
N ALA A 187 10.76 6.65 7.19
CA ALA A 187 9.84 5.98 8.11
C ALA A 187 10.18 4.50 8.33
N GLU A 188 10.88 3.86 7.38
CA GLU A 188 11.50 2.53 7.53
C GLU A 188 12.80 2.57 8.36
N GLY A 189 13.25 3.74 8.81
CA GLY A 189 14.54 3.92 9.51
C GLY A 189 15.75 3.88 8.57
N GLY A 190 15.53 3.95 7.26
CA GLY A 190 16.57 3.97 6.24
C GLY A 190 17.35 5.29 6.20
N GLY A 191 18.67 5.20 6.09
CA GLY A 191 19.55 6.35 5.93
C GLY A 191 19.70 6.83 4.48
N ARG A 192 20.52 7.87 4.28
CA ARG A 192 20.80 8.48 2.95
C ARG A 192 21.23 7.45 1.90
N ARG A 193 22.02 6.44 2.29
CA ARG A 193 22.48 5.38 1.37
C ARG A 193 21.33 4.51 0.85
N ALA A 194 20.38 4.14 1.70
CA ALA A 194 19.21 3.36 1.28
C ALA A 194 18.33 4.18 0.34
N LEU A 195 18.17 5.48 0.62
CA LEU A 195 17.43 6.40 -0.23
C LEU A 195 18.07 6.51 -1.62
N THR A 196 19.39 6.76 -1.69
CA THR A 196 20.11 6.86 -2.97
C THR A 196 19.97 5.60 -3.81
N ARG A 197 20.06 4.41 -3.19
CA ARG A 197 19.83 3.14 -3.89
C ARG A 197 18.41 3.04 -4.45
N LYS A 198 17.38 3.28 -3.64
CA LYS A 198 15.98 3.29 -4.15
C LYS A 198 15.77 4.28 -5.29
N PHE A 199 16.46 5.43 -5.27
CA PHE A 199 16.41 6.39 -6.37
C PHE A 199 17.14 5.95 -7.65
N GLN A 200 18.21 5.17 -7.53
CA GLN A 200 18.94 4.66 -8.69
C GLN A 200 18.22 3.45 -9.29
N ASP A 201 17.74 2.56 -8.43
CA ASP A 201 17.30 1.23 -8.84
C ASP A 201 15.80 1.20 -9.14
N VAL A 202 14.97 1.88 -8.34
CA VAL A 202 13.50 1.70 -8.36
C VAL A 202 12.77 2.93 -8.91
N TYR A 203 13.30 4.13 -8.70
CA TYR A 203 12.61 5.37 -9.08
C TYR A 203 12.38 5.49 -10.58
N LEU A 204 13.39 5.26 -11.42
CA LEU A 204 13.24 5.39 -12.88
C LEU A 204 12.27 4.36 -13.46
N PRO A 205 12.34 3.05 -13.12
CA PRO A 205 11.33 2.08 -13.51
C PRO A 205 9.92 2.47 -13.06
N THR A 206 9.78 2.89 -11.80
CA THR A 206 8.50 3.31 -11.23
C THR A 206 7.93 4.52 -11.96
N LEU A 207 8.77 5.51 -12.28
CA LEU A 207 8.37 6.71 -13.00
C LEU A 207 7.94 6.39 -14.44
N LYS A 208 8.63 5.47 -15.13
CA LYS A 208 8.22 5.00 -16.46
C LYS A 208 6.86 4.32 -16.41
N ALA A 209 6.65 3.41 -15.46
CA ALA A 209 5.35 2.76 -15.27
C ALA A 209 4.26 3.79 -14.88
N ASN A 210 4.63 4.83 -14.12
CA ASN A 210 3.73 5.91 -13.76
C ASN A 210 3.22 6.65 -15.01
N PHE A 211 4.12 7.00 -15.93
CA PHE A 211 3.77 7.66 -17.19
C PHE A 211 2.96 6.81 -18.17
N VAL A 212 2.87 5.49 -17.98
CA VAL A 212 2.01 4.63 -18.79
C VAL A 212 0.58 4.62 -18.24
N LEU A 213 0.43 4.44 -16.93
CA LEU A 213 -0.88 4.27 -16.30
C LEU A 213 -1.58 5.59 -15.98
N TRP A 214 -0.86 6.53 -15.35
CA TRP A 214 -1.46 7.69 -14.71
C TRP A 214 -1.99 8.76 -15.68
N PRO A 215 -1.43 8.99 -16.89
CA PRO A 215 -2.04 9.94 -17.81
C PRO A 215 -3.48 9.57 -18.17
N ALA A 216 -3.76 8.29 -18.44
CA ALA A 216 -5.11 7.83 -18.76
C ALA A 216 -6.06 8.03 -17.56
N VAL A 217 -5.61 7.68 -16.35
CA VAL A 217 -6.35 7.88 -15.11
C VAL A 217 -6.63 9.36 -14.85
N GLN A 218 -5.65 10.24 -15.04
CA GLN A 218 -5.78 11.67 -14.79
C GLN A 218 -6.63 12.38 -15.85
N ILE A 219 -6.60 11.93 -17.11
CA ILE A 219 -7.54 12.41 -18.14
C ILE A 219 -8.97 12.13 -17.70
N LEU A 220 -9.25 10.90 -17.26
CA LEU A 220 -10.58 10.52 -16.76
C LEU A 220 -10.95 11.34 -15.52
N ASN A 221 -10.01 11.47 -14.58
CA ASN A 221 -10.19 12.22 -13.33
C ASN A 221 -10.58 13.69 -13.60
N PHE A 222 -9.75 14.43 -14.33
CA PHE A 222 -10.00 15.86 -14.54
C PHE A 222 -11.15 16.16 -15.50
N ARG A 223 -11.56 15.18 -16.32
CA ARG A 223 -12.67 15.36 -17.27
C ARG A 223 -14.03 15.00 -16.68
N VAL A 224 -14.11 13.92 -15.91
CA VAL A 224 -15.37 13.31 -15.49
C VAL A 224 -15.63 13.49 -14.00
N VAL A 225 -14.58 13.48 -13.18
CA VAL A 225 -14.73 13.44 -11.72
C VAL A 225 -14.85 14.87 -11.16
N PRO A 226 -15.91 15.16 -10.37
CA PRO A 226 -16.05 16.45 -9.68
C PRO A 226 -14.89 16.71 -8.72
N ILE A 227 -14.47 17.96 -8.55
CA ILE A 227 -13.25 18.33 -7.82
C ILE A 227 -13.15 17.72 -6.40
N GLN A 228 -14.28 17.63 -5.69
CA GLN A 228 -14.33 17.03 -4.35
C GLN A 228 -14.01 15.53 -4.31
N PHE A 229 -14.20 14.82 -5.42
CA PHE A 229 -13.96 13.38 -5.54
C PHE A 229 -12.66 13.03 -6.26
N GLN A 230 -11.94 14.02 -6.81
CA GLN A 230 -10.74 13.76 -7.61
C GLN A 230 -9.62 13.09 -6.81
N ILE A 231 -9.45 13.48 -5.55
CA ILE A 231 -8.45 12.87 -4.66
C ILE A 231 -8.90 11.46 -4.23
N PRO A 232 -10.11 11.24 -3.68
CA PRO A 232 -10.61 9.89 -3.40
C PRO A 232 -10.54 8.94 -4.61
N PHE A 233 -10.83 9.45 -5.82
CA PHE A 233 -10.75 8.67 -7.06
C PHE A 233 -9.31 8.21 -7.33
N VAL A 234 -8.35 9.14 -7.34
CA VAL A 234 -6.92 8.84 -7.53
C VAL A 234 -6.43 7.84 -6.49
N SER A 235 -6.80 8.01 -5.23
CA SER A 235 -6.38 7.12 -4.15
C SER A 235 -7.01 5.73 -4.24
N SER A 236 -8.21 5.63 -4.78
CA SER A 236 -8.86 4.33 -5.04
C SER A 236 -8.12 3.54 -6.13
N ILE A 237 -7.71 4.20 -7.22
CA ILE A 237 -6.83 3.59 -8.23
C ILE A 237 -5.44 3.30 -7.64
N GLY A 238 -5.00 4.14 -6.72
CA GLY A 238 -3.79 3.97 -5.91
C GLY A 238 -3.71 2.61 -5.20
N ILE A 239 -4.83 2.03 -4.77
CA ILE A 239 -4.87 0.68 -4.18
C ILE A 239 -4.33 -0.36 -5.16
N ALA A 240 -4.81 -0.33 -6.41
CA ALA A 240 -4.35 -1.25 -7.45
C ALA A 240 -2.89 -0.97 -7.85
N TRP A 241 -2.48 0.30 -7.85
CA TRP A 241 -1.10 0.69 -8.11
C TRP A 241 -0.13 0.21 -7.02
N THR A 242 -0.48 0.36 -5.74
CA THR A 242 0.33 -0.14 -4.61
C THR A 242 0.44 -1.65 -4.64
N ALA A 243 -0.65 -2.35 -4.99
CA ALA A 243 -0.62 -3.79 -5.24
C ALA A 243 0.35 -4.13 -6.39
N TYR A 244 0.24 -3.44 -7.54
CA TYR A 244 1.14 -3.63 -8.69
C TYR A 244 2.62 -3.44 -8.31
N LEU A 245 2.96 -2.34 -7.61
CA LEU A 245 4.33 -2.08 -7.16
C LEU A 245 4.84 -3.14 -6.18
N SER A 246 3.99 -3.60 -5.28
CA SER A 246 4.34 -4.70 -4.36
C SER A 246 4.65 -5.98 -5.12
N LEU A 247 3.94 -6.23 -6.23
CA LEU A 247 4.15 -7.40 -7.07
C LEU A 247 5.44 -7.31 -7.88
N THR A 248 5.76 -6.14 -8.45
CA THR A 248 6.97 -5.95 -9.27
C THR A 248 8.24 -5.91 -8.43
N ASN A 249 8.20 -5.28 -7.25
CA ASN A 249 9.36 -5.29 -6.34
C ASN A 249 9.67 -6.71 -5.84
N SER A 250 8.67 -7.56 -5.63
CA SER A 250 8.90 -8.94 -5.17
C SER A 250 9.51 -9.87 -6.23
N SER A 251 9.48 -9.49 -7.50
CA SER A 251 10.02 -10.30 -8.61
C SER A 251 11.42 -9.88 -9.08
N GLU A 252 11.98 -8.80 -8.55
CA GLU A 252 13.36 -8.36 -8.83
C GLU A 252 14.38 -8.94 -7.83
N ASP A 253 13.91 -9.64 -6.79
CA ASP A 253 14.74 -10.33 -5.78
C ASP A 253 15.04 -11.80 -6.15
N ASP A 254 14.59 -12.29 -7.31
CA ASP A 254 14.88 -13.62 -7.90
C ASP A 254 15.82 -13.50 -9.13
#